data_AF-A0A8J6LMG9-F1
#
_entry.id   AF-A0A8J6LMG9-F1
#
_cell.length_a   1.000
_cell.length_b   1.000
_cell.length_c   1.000
_cell.angle_alpha   90.00
_cell.angle_beta   90.00
_cell.angle_gamma   90.00
#
_symmetry.space_group_name_H-M   'P 1'
#
loop_
_entity.id
_entity.type
_entity.pdbx_description
1 polymer ?
#
loop_
_entity_poly.entity_id
_entity_poly.type
_entity_poly.pdbx_seq_one_letter_code
_entity_poly.pdbx_strand_id
1 'polypeptide(L)'
;MSGRHKRASLAASRRRVAATAVVTVLTPVAGTLGVGAAFAADDPMAPASTQADFGSGTFRGQAAADGIRATIAVKDYLIVEDFIDGGGPTAQAGLDSLGESTAFSSLPYPGATGVAFPGLVSTLSGKSVPSYPFYVSSQNPSNPEVTVRQPGYLMHAKSGSDRSEAQTEAGAATTGGEEFGSFSNASVEFLGGTVTSLGEARTRLAVGAFQLNGAFSRAVVSVAPGGKVTKTSSFEASTFRLGTLVIGVTDKGLIAGPQGAPLDPARQVSQAITETGVTVKFLPAVETADSILSSGLEISMERAIPNVGSARGVVSYIVGRTFAQADAAGFTAGAGTGTPAVGTDTAVAPGAALPATGVDAAAIPGVVAPGSALGVTPGAASVPTVNIANASAALTPNLTEISFYPILAAIVPILLLAAVGARRFV
;
A
#
# COMPACT_ATOMS: atom_id res chain seq x y z
N MET A 1 22.23 -65.93 -40.56
CA MET A 1 22.76 -64.82 -39.74
C MET A 1 21.61 -63.92 -39.35
N SER A 2 21.06 -64.13 -38.15
CA SER A 2 19.87 -63.46 -37.62
C SER A 2 20.13 -63.16 -36.15
N GLY A 3 20.25 -61.88 -35.80
CA GLY A 3 20.51 -61.42 -34.43
C GLY A 3 19.40 -60.48 -33.99
N ARG A 4 18.28 -61.03 -33.50
CA ARG A 4 17.23 -60.28 -32.80
C ARG A 4 17.62 -60.12 -31.33
N HIS A 5 18.03 -58.93 -30.92
CA HIS A 5 18.17 -58.58 -29.51
C HIS A 5 16.79 -58.25 -28.91
N LYS A 6 16.28 -59.16 -28.07
CA LYS A 6 15.19 -58.88 -27.11
C LYS A 6 15.77 -58.06 -25.97
N ARG A 7 15.25 -56.84 -25.73
CA ARG A 7 15.42 -56.14 -24.44
C ARG A 7 14.14 -56.32 -23.63
N ALA A 8 14.30 -56.90 -22.44
CA ALA A 8 13.26 -57.10 -21.45
C ALA A 8 12.86 -55.76 -20.81
N SER A 9 11.57 -55.45 -20.77
CA SER A 9 11.03 -54.35 -19.97
C SER A 9 10.76 -54.85 -18.56
N LEU A 10 11.53 -54.38 -17.59
CA LEU A 10 11.29 -54.57 -16.16
C LEU A 10 10.09 -53.72 -15.74
N ALA A 11 9.03 -54.40 -15.30
CA ALA A 11 7.87 -53.82 -14.66
C ALA A 11 8.23 -53.30 -13.26
N ALA A 12 8.21 -51.98 -13.08
CA ALA A 12 8.29 -51.35 -11.76
C ALA A 12 6.89 -51.00 -11.26
N SER A 13 6.35 -51.90 -10.45
CA SER A 13 5.15 -51.71 -9.63
C SER A 13 5.39 -50.59 -8.61
N ARG A 14 4.71 -49.45 -8.76
CA ARG A 14 4.59 -48.44 -7.69
C ARG A 14 3.16 -48.42 -7.19
N ARG A 15 2.94 -49.13 -6.07
CA ARG A 15 1.77 -48.96 -5.20
C ARG A 15 1.79 -47.53 -4.65
N ARG A 16 0.78 -46.71 -4.98
CA ARG A 16 0.46 -45.51 -4.21
C ARG A 16 -0.66 -45.89 -3.23
N VAL A 17 -0.30 -45.89 -1.95
CA VAL A 17 -1.21 -45.96 -0.82
C VAL A 17 -1.97 -44.65 -0.76
N ALA A 18 -3.29 -44.70 -0.88
CA ALA A 18 -4.18 -43.58 -0.58
C ALA A 18 -4.36 -43.51 0.94
N ALA A 19 -3.78 -42.50 1.57
CA ALA A 19 -4.06 -42.15 2.96
C ALA A 19 -5.15 -41.07 2.96
N THR A 20 -6.36 -41.48 3.32
CA THR A 20 -7.50 -40.62 3.60
C THR A 20 -7.25 -39.88 4.91
N ALA A 21 -6.92 -38.60 4.84
CA ALA A 21 -6.89 -37.72 6.01
C ALA A 21 -8.27 -37.05 6.16
N VAL A 22 -9.03 -37.50 7.16
CA VAL A 22 -10.23 -36.83 7.64
C VAL A 22 -9.78 -35.61 8.42
N VAL A 23 -9.96 -34.42 7.83
CA VAL A 23 -9.74 -33.14 8.52
C VAL A 23 -11.06 -32.75 9.20
N THR A 24 -11.12 -32.94 10.51
CA THR A 24 -12.19 -32.43 11.36
C THR A 24 -12.02 -30.92 11.48
N VAL A 25 -12.91 -30.16 10.83
CA VAL A 25 -12.98 -28.70 10.93
C VAL A 25 -13.53 -28.34 12.31
N LEU A 26 -12.65 -27.90 13.22
CA LEU A 26 -13.05 -27.22 14.43
C LEU A 26 -13.50 -25.80 14.05
N THR A 27 -14.78 -25.50 14.28
CA THR A 27 -15.32 -24.14 14.19
C THR A 27 -14.70 -23.26 15.28
N PRO A 28 -13.99 -22.16 14.94
CA PRO A 28 -13.66 -21.17 15.95
C PRO A 28 -14.94 -20.42 16.35
N VAL A 29 -15.20 -20.42 17.65
CA VAL A 29 -16.21 -19.60 18.31
C VAL A 29 -15.91 -18.14 17.97
N ALA A 30 -16.92 -17.44 17.43
CA ALA A 30 -16.88 -16.03 17.14
C ALA A 30 -16.64 -15.24 18.45
N GLY A 31 -15.38 -14.85 18.67
CA GLY A 31 -15.04 -13.77 19.59
C GLY A 31 -15.32 -12.45 18.90
N THR A 32 -16.34 -11.74 19.37
CA THR A 32 -16.57 -10.33 19.07
C THR A 32 -15.37 -9.50 19.54
N LEU A 33 -14.40 -9.26 18.66
CA LEU A 33 -13.38 -8.23 18.84
C LEU A 33 -13.94 -6.94 18.25
N GLY A 34 -14.41 -6.09 19.16
CA GLY A 34 -14.80 -4.73 18.85
C GLY A 34 -13.60 -3.81 18.62
N VAL A 35 -13.95 -2.61 18.20
CA VAL A 35 -13.14 -1.39 18.05
C VAL A 35 -12.41 -1.27 16.71
N GLY A 36 -13.14 -0.71 15.74
CA GLY A 36 -12.53 0.06 14.67
C GLY A 36 -11.83 1.28 15.28
N ALA A 37 -10.51 1.30 15.21
CA ALA A 37 -9.75 2.53 15.37
C ALA A 37 -9.96 3.35 14.09
N ALA A 38 -10.99 4.20 14.09
CA ALA A 38 -10.93 5.40 13.30
C ALA A 38 -9.74 6.19 13.84
N PHE A 39 -8.66 6.33 13.06
CA PHE A 39 -7.58 7.23 13.38
C PHE A 39 -8.18 8.64 13.42
N ALA A 40 -8.48 9.11 14.63
CA ALA A 40 -8.87 10.49 14.87
C ALA A 40 -7.74 11.39 14.36
N ALA A 41 -8.11 12.43 13.61
CA ALA A 41 -7.19 13.52 13.31
C ALA A 41 -6.57 14.02 14.62
N ASP A 42 -5.24 14.07 14.66
CA ASP A 42 -4.45 14.49 15.83
C ASP A 42 -4.99 15.82 16.39
N ASP A 43 -5.42 15.80 17.66
CA ASP A 43 -5.74 17.02 18.42
C ASP A 43 -4.41 17.65 18.87
N PRO A 44 -4.04 18.86 18.38
CA PRO A 44 -2.70 19.44 18.57
C PRO A 44 -2.36 19.85 20.02
N MET A 45 -3.20 19.52 21.01
CA MET A 45 -3.02 19.88 22.42
C MET A 45 -2.92 18.70 23.38
N ALA A 46 -2.77 17.47 22.90
CA ALA A 46 -2.52 16.35 23.81
C ALA A 46 -1.16 16.51 24.53
N PRO A 47 -1.10 16.42 25.87
CA PRO A 47 0.14 16.58 26.62
C PRO A 47 1.16 15.50 26.22
N ALA A 48 2.41 15.90 26.05
CA ALA A 48 3.52 15.01 25.73
C ALA A 48 3.56 13.87 26.75
N SER A 49 3.32 12.64 26.29
CA SER A 49 3.41 11.45 27.13
C SER A 49 4.86 11.25 27.54
N THR A 50 5.08 11.06 28.84
CA THR A 50 6.41 10.78 29.39
C THR A 50 6.92 9.49 28.77
N GLN A 51 7.94 9.58 27.92
CA GLN A 51 8.54 8.45 27.23
C GLN A 51 9.16 7.51 28.27
N ALA A 52 8.53 6.36 28.51
CA ALA A 52 9.13 5.34 29.36
C ALA A 52 10.43 4.84 28.70
N ASP A 53 11.48 4.68 29.49
CA ASP A 53 12.77 4.16 29.03
C ASP A 53 12.63 2.64 28.80
N PHE A 54 12.53 2.23 27.53
CA PHE A 54 12.30 0.83 27.13
C PHE A 54 13.58 0.00 27.02
N GLY A 55 14.70 0.46 27.60
CA GLY A 55 16.00 -0.19 27.49
C GLY A 55 16.60 -0.07 26.09
N SER A 56 17.84 -0.55 25.93
CA SER A 56 18.63 -0.42 24.70
C SER A 56 18.27 -1.48 23.64
N GLY A 57 16.99 -1.66 23.35
CA GLY A 57 16.53 -2.57 22.29
C GLY A 57 16.78 -2.00 20.89
N THR A 58 16.87 -2.89 19.89
CA THR A 58 16.94 -2.51 18.48
C THR A 58 15.65 -2.87 17.80
N PHE A 59 15.14 -1.99 16.93
CA PHE A 59 13.95 -2.26 16.15
C PHE A 59 14.07 -1.75 14.73
N ARG A 60 13.23 -2.31 13.86
CA ARG A 60 13.02 -1.86 12.49
C ARG A 60 11.58 -2.15 12.08
N GLY A 61 10.92 -1.16 11.53
CA GLY A 61 9.63 -1.32 10.88
C GLY A 61 9.67 -0.81 9.44
N GLN A 62 8.89 -1.45 8.58
CA GLN A 62 8.72 -1.06 7.19
C GLN A 62 7.29 -1.34 6.76
N ALA A 63 6.68 -0.39 6.07
CA ALA A 63 5.37 -0.54 5.46
C ALA A 63 5.38 -0.02 4.02
N ALA A 64 4.60 -0.66 3.16
CA ALA A 64 4.39 -0.22 1.79
C ALA A 64 2.95 -0.50 1.36
N ALA A 65 2.39 0.42 0.57
CA ALA A 65 1.09 0.26 -0.04
C ALA A 65 1.14 0.70 -1.49
N ASP A 66 0.70 -0.19 -2.39
CA ASP A 66 0.50 0.08 -3.80
C ASP A 66 -1.01 0.01 -4.10
N GLY A 67 -1.57 1.11 -4.62
CA GLY A 67 -2.97 1.17 -5.04
C GLY A 67 -3.24 0.27 -6.22
N ILE A 68 -2.49 0.50 -7.31
CA ILE A 68 -2.46 -0.32 -8.52
C ILE A 68 -1.01 -0.43 -8.98
N ARG A 69 -0.58 -1.64 -9.32
CA ARG A 69 0.73 -1.90 -9.93
C ARG A 69 0.54 -2.59 -11.27
N ALA A 70 1.12 -2.05 -12.32
CA ALA A 70 1.11 -2.58 -13.66
C ALA A 70 2.47 -3.17 -14.01
N THR A 71 2.48 -4.43 -14.42
CA THR A 71 3.66 -5.10 -14.96
C THR A 71 3.42 -5.46 -16.42
N ILE A 72 4.47 -5.32 -17.25
CA ILE A 72 4.43 -5.71 -18.65
C ILE A 72 5.53 -6.74 -18.88
N ALA A 73 5.11 -7.96 -19.22
CA ALA A 73 5.99 -9.05 -19.58
C ALA A 73 5.90 -9.36 -21.08
N VAL A 74 7.03 -9.50 -21.76
CA VAL A 74 7.06 -9.96 -23.17
C VAL A 74 7.54 -11.39 -23.20
N LYS A 75 6.60 -12.32 -23.39
CA LYS A 75 6.89 -13.74 -23.41
C LYS A 75 7.79 -14.08 -24.60
N ASP A 76 8.76 -14.97 -24.37
CA ASP A 76 9.67 -15.54 -25.38
C ASP A 76 10.60 -14.52 -26.09
N TYR A 77 10.76 -13.30 -25.57
CA TYR A 77 11.55 -12.25 -26.24
C TYR A 77 12.94 -12.01 -25.64
N LEU A 78 13.11 -12.06 -24.30
CA LEU A 78 14.40 -11.87 -23.63
C LEU A 78 14.54 -12.76 -22.38
N ILE A 79 15.78 -12.96 -21.91
CA ILE A 79 16.09 -13.70 -20.67
C ILE A 79 15.45 -13.03 -19.43
N VAL A 80 15.22 -11.71 -19.51
CA VAL A 80 14.49 -10.94 -18.50
C VAL A 80 13.12 -10.63 -19.10
N GLU A 81 12.07 -11.17 -18.48
CA GLU A 81 10.71 -11.11 -19.03
C GLU A 81 9.97 -9.83 -18.58
N ASP A 82 10.37 -9.21 -17.47
CA ASP A 82 9.72 -8.02 -16.91
C ASP A 82 10.45 -6.73 -17.32
N PHE A 83 9.80 -5.91 -18.14
CA PHE A 83 10.40 -4.68 -18.68
C PHE A 83 9.96 -3.43 -17.93
N ILE A 84 8.74 -3.46 -17.43
CA ILE A 84 8.08 -2.30 -16.88
C ILE A 84 7.37 -2.77 -15.62
N ASP A 85 7.78 -2.19 -14.51
CA ASP A 85 7.16 -2.35 -13.20
C ASP A 85 6.87 -0.94 -12.69
N GLY A 86 5.65 -0.50 -12.95
CA GLY A 86 5.18 0.82 -12.57
C GLY A 86 3.87 0.70 -11.81
N GLY A 87 3.56 1.69 -11.00
CA GLY A 87 2.33 1.67 -10.22
C GLY A 87 1.95 3.07 -9.82
N GLY A 88 0.88 3.19 -9.06
CA GLY A 88 0.44 4.47 -8.57
C GLY A 88 -1.00 4.41 -8.14
N PRO A 89 -1.35 5.04 -7.02
CA PRO A 89 -0.48 5.60 -5.98
C PRO A 89 0.43 4.57 -5.30
N THR A 90 1.59 5.02 -4.80
CA THR A 90 2.51 4.23 -3.97
C THR A 90 2.94 5.05 -2.76
N ALA A 91 2.86 4.45 -1.58
CA ALA A 91 3.34 5.01 -0.32
C ALA A 91 4.26 4.01 0.39
N GLN A 92 5.37 4.49 0.97
CA GLN A 92 6.27 3.69 1.80
C GLN A 92 6.73 4.47 3.02
N ALA A 93 6.88 3.76 4.14
CA ALA A 93 7.40 4.30 5.39
C ALA A 93 8.37 3.30 6.02
N GLY A 94 9.41 3.82 6.66
CA GLY A 94 10.41 3.06 7.39
C GLY A 94 10.85 3.81 8.64
N LEU A 95 11.10 3.06 9.71
CA LEU A 95 11.58 3.58 10.99
C LEU A 95 12.50 2.55 11.64
N ASP A 96 13.61 2.99 12.24
CA ASP A 96 14.50 2.13 13.01
C ASP A 96 14.97 2.74 14.35
N SER A 97 15.61 1.92 15.17
CA SER A 97 16.16 2.32 16.47
C SER A 97 17.38 3.23 16.41
N LEU A 98 18.00 3.41 15.23
CA LEU A 98 19.12 4.35 15.05
C LEU A 98 18.62 5.79 14.85
N GLY A 99 17.28 5.98 14.82
CA GLY A 99 16.64 7.26 14.56
C GLY A 99 16.47 7.53 13.06
N GLU A 100 16.77 6.55 12.20
CA GLU A 100 16.46 6.65 10.78
C GLU A 100 14.95 6.51 10.59
N SER A 101 14.34 7.56 10.07
CA SER A 101 12.91 7.64 9.78
C SER A 101 12.77 8.24 8.40
N THR A 102 12.17 7.49 7.48
CA THR A 102 12.04 7.87 6.08
C THR A 102 10.67 7.49 5.55
N ALA A 103 10.06 8.39 4.80
CA ALA A 103 8.82 8.11 4.09
C ALA A 103 8.90 8.67 2.67
N PHE A 104 8.22 8.01 1.73
CA PHE A 104 8.03 8.57 0.40
C PHE A 104 6.67 8.22 -0.19
N SER A 105 6.24 9.09 -1.10
CA SER A 105 4.96 9.00 -1.80
C SER A 105 5.19 9.33 -3.28
N SER A 106 4.51 8.61 -4.19
CA SER A 106 4.70 8.80 -5.64
C SER A 106 3.45 8.49 -6.46
N LEU A 107 3.20 9.30 -7.50
CA LEU A 107 2.04 9.16 -8.39
C LEU A 107 2.25 9.71 -9.82
N PRO A 108 2.55 8.86 -10.83
CA PRO A 108 2.81 7.43 -10.75
C PRO A 108 4.22 7.12 -10.24
N TYR A 109 4.41 5.94 -9.69
CA TYR A 109 5.72 5.36 -9.42
C TYR A 109 6.27 4.68 -10.69
N PRO A 110 7.38 5.17 -11.27
CA PRO A 110 7.93 4.64 -12.52
C PRO A 110 8.79 3.38 -12.32
N GLY A 111 8.78 2.79 -11.13
CA GLY A 111 9.69 1.71 -10.74
C GLY A 111 11.01 2.24 -10.19
N ALA A 112 11.74 1.38 -9.48
CA ALA A 112 13.02 1.74 -8.84
C ALA A 112 14.04 2.24 -9.88
N THR A 113 14.06 1.63 -11.07
CA THR A 113 14.93 2.04 -12.17
C THR A 113 14.57 3.43 -12.70
N GLY A 114 13.27 3.74 -12.84
CA GLY A 114 12.81 5.04 -13.30
C GLY A 114 13.17 6.17 -12.32
N VAL A 115 13.04 5.90 -11.01
CA VAL A 115 13.41 6.87 -9.97
C VAL A 115 14.93 7.06 -9.86
N ALA A 116 15.72 6.00 -10.04
CA ALA A 116 17.18 6.08 -9.97
C ALA A 116 17.84 6.68 -11.22
N PHE A 117 17.15 6.65 -12.38
CA PHE A 117 17.71 7.03 -13.67
C PHE A 117 18.30 8.46 -13.72
N PRO A 118 17.62 9.52 -13.21
CA PRO A 118 18.19 10.88 -13.21
C PRO A 118 19.53 10.97 -12.48
N GLY A 119 19.70 10.25 -11.35
CA GLY A 119 20.96 10.21 -10.60
C GLY A 119 22.09 9.57 -11.39
N LEU A 120 21.79 8.48 -12.11
CA LEU A 120 22.75 7.81 -12.98
C LEU A 120 23.17 8.69 -14.16
N VAL A 121 22.20 9.31 -14.85
CA VAL A 121 22.48 10.22 -15.97
C VAL A 121 23.25 11.45 -15.50
N SER A 122 22.90 11.99 -14.33
CA SER A 122 23.63 13.13 -13.75
C SER A 122 25.09 12.78 -13.47
N THR A 123 25.34 11.60 -12.91
CA THR A 123 26.70 11.10 -12.62
C THR A 123 27.50 10.87 -13.90
N LEU A 124 26.89 10.29 -14.94
CA LEU A 124 27.57 9.99 -16.22
C LEU A 124 27.78 11.22 -17.10
N SER A 125 26.83 12.17 -17.11
CA SER A 125 26.87 13.33 -18.00
C SER A 125 27.48 14.59 -17.36
N GLY A 126 27.59 14.61 -16.03
CA GLY A 126 27.93 15.82 -15.26
C GLY A 126 26.85 16.91 -15.29
N LYS A 127 25.66 16.64 -15.86
CA LYS A 127 24.55 17.58 -15.96
C LYS A 127 23.46 17.23 -14.96
N SER A 128 23.03 18.20 -14.17
CA SER A 128 21.87 18.03 -13.28
C SER A 128 20.61 17.76 -14.13
N VAL A 129 19.99 16.60 -13.91
CA VAL A 129 18.69 16.25 -14.48
C VAL A 129 17.62 16.67 -13.46
N PRO A 130 16.53 17.35 -13.87
CA PRO A 130 15.46 17.73 -12.96
C PRO A 130 14.87 16.55 -12.20
N SER A 131 14.55 16.75 -10.92
CA SER A 131 13.86 15.75 -10.09
C SER A 131 12.49 15.40 -10.66
N TYR A 132 12.07 14.16 -10.47
CA TYR A 132 10.76 13.69 -10.89
C TYR A 132 9.65 14.39 -10.06
N PRO A 133 8.72 15.14 -10.67
CA PRO A 133 7.79 15.99 -9.93
C PRO A 133 6.69 15.21 -9.19
N PHE A 134 6.53 13.92 -9.50
CA PHE A 134 5.54 13.04 -8.87
C PHE A 134 6.17 12.12 -7.82
N TYR A 135 7.12 12.67 -7.07
CA TYR A 135 7.81 11.98 -5.98
C TYR A 135 8.06 12.98 -4.86
N VAL A 136 7.68 12.61 -3.64
CA VAL A 136 8.00 13.35 -2.42
C VAL A 136 8.62 12.39 -1.42
N SER A 137 9.60 12.86 -0.67
CA SER A 137 10.27 12.08 0.37
C SER A 137 10.58 12.94 1.58
N SER A 138 10.38 12.37 2.76
CA SER A 138 10.78 12.95 4.04
C SER A 138 11.86 12.09 4.72
N GLN A 139 12.67 12.74 5.54
CA GLN A 139 13.70 12.11 6.36
C GLN A 139 13.86 12.88 7.68
N ASN A 140 13.89 12.18 8.81
CA ASN A 140 14.22 12.80 10.09
C ASN A 140 15.75 12.82 10.30
N PRO A 141 16.36 13.92 10.78
CA PRO A 141 15.77 15.24 11.08
C PRO A 141 15.89 16.25 9.93
N SER A 142 16.48 15.87 8.79
CA SER A 142 16.89 16.81 7.73
C SER A 142 15.73 17.44 6.96
N ASN A 143 14.67 16.68 6.70
CA ASN A 143 13.51 17.09 5.92
C ASN A 143 12.26 16.35 6.43
N PRO A 144 11.71 16.73 7.60
CA PRO A 144 10.75 15.92 8.34
C PRO A 144 9.39 15.81 7.67
N GLU A 145 9.03 16.71 6.74
CA GLU A 145 7.72 16.68 6.09
C GLU A 145 7.78 17.31 4.69
N VAL A 146 7.12 16.66 3.74
CA VAL A 146 6.91 17.19 2.38
C VAL A 146 5.49 16.88 1.94
N THR A 147 4.78 17.91 1.47
CA THR A 147 3.44 17.78 0.90
C THR A 147 3.39 18.39 -0.50
N VAL A 148 2.80 17.67 -1.45
CA VAL A 148 2.38 18.20 -2.74
C VAL A 148 0.89 17.92 -2.90
N ARG A 149 0.11 19.01 -3.04
CA ARG A 149 -1.33 18.94 -3.25
C ARG A 149 -1.67 19.69 -4.53
N GLN A 150 -2.34 19.01 -5.45
CA GLN A 150 -2.88 19.61 -6.67
C GLN A 150 -4.30 19.09 -6.92
N PRO A 151 -5.12 19.76 -7.75
CA PRO A 151 -6.41 19.22 -8.14
C PRO A 151 -6.27 17.80 -8.70
N GLY A 152 -6.92 16.83 -8.07
CA GLY A 152 -6.92 15.43 -8.49
C GLY A 152 -5.85 14.53 -7.87
N TYR A 153 -4.91 15.07 -7.07
CA TYR A 153 -3.97 14.23 -6.33
C TYR A 153 -3.33 14.87 -5.10
N LEU A 154 -2.90 14.03 -4.17
CA LEU A 154 -2.17 14.37 -2.96
C LEU A 154 -0.97 13.43 -2.81
N MET A 155 0.19 13.98 -2.48
CA MET A 155 1.37 13.23 -2.06
C MET A 155 1.86 13.85 -0.76
N HIS A 156 2.01 13.02 0.27
CA HIS A 156 2.45 13.42 1.60
C HIS A 156 3.45 12.41 2.13
N ALA A 157 4.52 12.90 2.74
CA ALA A 157 5.51 12.11 3.45
C ALA A 157 5.92 12.88 4.71
N LYS A 158 5.88 12.21 5.86
CA LYS A 158 6.26 12.75 7.16
C LYS A 158 7.12 11.74 7.91
N SER A 159 8.22 12.19 8.48
CA SER A 159 9.17 11.38 9.23
C SER A 159 9.57 12.12 10.52
N GLY A 160 9.17 11.56 11.66
CA GLY A 160 9.55 11.98 13.00
C GLY A 160 10.46 10.95 13.68
N SER A 161 10.79 11.19 14.94
CA SER A 161 11.68 10.32 15.74
C SER A 161 11.08 8.95 16.09
N ASP A 162 9.77 8.87 16.19
CA ASP A 162 9.00 7.71 16.66
C ASP A 162 7.92 7.25 15.66
N ARG A 163 7.73 8.00 14.56
CA ARG A 163 6.73 7.69 13.54
C ARG A 163 7.20 8.12 12.16
N SER A 164 6.92 7.30 11.15
CA SER A 164 7.05 7.66 9.74
C SER A 164 5.76 7.32 9.01
N GLU A 165 5.31 8.19 8.12
CA GLU A 165 4.03 8.08 7.41
C GLU A 165 4.15 8.61 5.99
N ALA A 166 3.54 7.91 5.04
CA ALA A 166 3.38 8.35 3.67
C ALA A 166 1.95 8.12 3.21
N GLN A 167 1.39 9.11 2.51
CA GLN A 167 0.05 9.05 1.94
C GLN A 167 0.10 9.52 0.50
N THR A 168 -0.56 8.78 -0.37
CA THR A 168 -0.72 9.15 -1.78
C THR A 168 -2.14 8.92 -2.23
N GLU A 169 -2.72 9.91 -2.89
CA GLU A 169 -4.10 9.89 -3.37
C GLU A 169 -4.14 10.33 -4.82
N ALA A 170 -4.93 9.63 -5.62
CA ALA A 170 -5.12 9.89 -7.04
C ALA A 170 -6.60 9.76 -7.36
N GLY A 171 -7.26 10.87 -7.64
CA GLY A 171 -8.70 10.87 -7.89
C GLY A 171 -9.39 12.14 -7.42
N ALA A 172 -10.71 12.11 -7.47
CA ALA A 172 -11.55 13.21 -7.03
C ALA A 172 -12.59 12.70 -6.04
N ALA A 173 -12.80 13.45 -4.97
CA ALA A 173 -14.01 13.36 -4.20
C ALA A 173 -15.15 13.91 -5.08
N THR A 174 -16.19 13.10 -5.30
CA THR A 174 -17.40 13.62 -5.94
C THR A 174 -18.22 14.40 -4.92
N THR A 175 -19.08 15.31 -5.37
CA THR A 175 -20.01 16.07 -4.51
C THR A 175 -20.96 15.18 -3.71
N GLY A 176 -21.10 13.90 -4.07
CA GLY A 176 -21.88 12.90 -3.33
C GLY A 176 -21.10 12.18 -2.22
N GLY A 177 -19.85 12.56 -1.96
CA GLY A 177 -18.99 11.85 -1.00
C GLY A 177 -18.48 10.50 -1.50
N GLU A 178 -18.81 10.11 -2.74
CA GLU A 178 -18.19 8.95 -3.36
C GLU A 178 -16.77 9.31 -3.79
N GLU A 179 -15.80 8.59 -3.24
CA GLU A 179 -14.41 8.64 -3.68
C GLU A 179 -14.26 7.83 -4.97
N PHE A 180 -13.86 8.51 -6.05
CA PHE A 180 -13.40 7.85 -7.27
C PHE A 180 -11.91 8.10 -7.39
N GLY A 181 -11.13 7.03 -7.26
CA GLY A 181 -9.69 7.14 -7.23
C GLY A 181 -9.01 5.95 -6.60
N SER A 182 -7.70 6.06 -6.44
CA SER A 182 -6.89 5.14 -5.68
C SER A 182 -6.11 5.89 -4.61
N PHE A 183 -5.90 5.22 -3.49
CA PHE A 183 -5.30 5.75 -2.28
C PHE A 183 -4.31 4.71 -1.74
N SER A 184 -3.20 5.19 -1.20
CA SER A 184 -2.20 4.36 -0.54
C SER A 184 -1.67 5.07 0.68
N ASN A 185 -1.68 4.39 1.82
CA ASN A 185 -1.12 4.85 3.08
C ASN A 185 -0.13 3.80 3.60
N ALA A 186 1.03 4.24 4.04
CA ALA A 186 1.99 3.42 4.76
C ALA A 186 2.45 4.17 6.01
N SER A 187 2.41 3.51 7.16
CA SER A 187 2.94 4.08 8.39
C SER A 187 3.72 3.06 9.22
N VAL A 188 4.69 3.56 9.96
CA VAL A 188 5.45 2.82 10.96
C VAL A 188 5.51 3.68 12.21
N GLU A 189 5.19 3.09 13.36
CA GLU A 189 5.16 3.77 14.65
C GLU A 189 5.88 2.92 15.71
N PHE A 190 6.67 3.57 16.55
CA PHE A 190 7.26 2.99 17.74
C PHE A 190 6.69 3.66 18.99
N LEU A 191 5.75 2.99 19.65
CA LEU A 191 5.08 3.50 20.83
C LEU A 191 5.08 2.45 21.94
N GLY A 192 5.53 2.84 23.14
CA GLY A 192 5.44 1.95 24.30
C GLY A 192 6.30 0.68 24.18
N GLY A 193 7.42 0.73 23.45
CA GLY A 193 8.24 -0.45 23.15
C GLY A 193 7.62 -1.39 22.11
N THR A 194 6.51 -0.99 21.47
CA THR A 194 5.84 -1.73 20.40
C THR A 194 6.13 -1.07 19.07
N VAL A 195 6.61 -1.85 18.11
CA VAL A 195 6.74 -1.41 16.71
C VAL A 195 5.50 -1.84 15.96
N THR A 196 4.81 -0.93 15.30
CA THR A 196 3.64 -1.25 14.45
C THR A 196 3.90 -0.73 13.05
N SER A 197 3.78 -1.60 12.06
CA SER A 197 3.85 -1.27 10.64
C SER A 197 2.50 -1.54 9.98
N LEU A 198 2.01 -0.56 9.22
CA LEU A 198 0.69 -0.55 8.59
C LEU A 198 0.81 -0.16 7.11
N GLY A 199 0.34 -1.02 6.22
CA GLY A 199 0.11 -0.69 4.82
C GLY A 199 -1.38 -0.76 4.50
N GLU A 200 -1.94 0.27 3.86
CA GLU A 200 -3.32 0.33 3.42
C GLU A 200 -3.44 0.84 1.99
N ALA A 201 -4.26 0.17 1.18
CA ALA A 201 -4.57 0.61 -0.18
C ALA A 201 -6.07 0.55 -0.43
N ARG A 202 -6.61 1.60 -1.05
CA ARG A 202 -8.00 1.67 -1.53
C ARG A 202 -8.00 1.96 -3.01
N THR A 203 -8.78 1.23 -3.79
CA THR A 203 -8.82 1.46 -5.24
C THR A 203 -10.24 1.34 -5.75
N ARG A 204 -10.71 2.38 -6.41
CA ARG A 204 -11.87 2.38 -7.29
C ARG A 204 -11.41 2.79 -8.68
N LEU A 205 -11.63 1.92 -9.65
CA LEU A 205 -11.08 2.09 -10.99
C LEU A 205 -12.15 1.79 -12.03
N ALA A 206 -12.23 2.61 -13.08
CA ALA A 206 -12.99 2.29 -14.28
C ALA A 206 -12.10 2.52 -15.51
N VAL A 207 -11.85 1.46 -16.29
CA VAL A 207 -11.03 1.48 -17.51
C VAL A 207 -11.81 0.80 -18.63
N GLY A 208 -12.49 1.59 -19.45
CA GLY A 208 -13.33 1.07 -20.54
C GLY A 208 -14.46 0.17 -19.99
N ALA A 209 -14.48 -1.10 -20.40
CA ALA A 209 -15.46 -2.08 -19.93
C ALA A 209 -15.13 -2.66 -18.54
N PHE A 210 -13.93 -2.41 -18.02
CA PHE A 210 -13.50 -2.85 -16.70
C PHE A 210 -13.94 -1.82 -15.64
N GLN A 211 -14.61 -2.28 -14.58
CA GLN A 211 -14.92 -1.47 -13.42
C GLN A 211 -14.65 -2.24 -12.14
N LEU A 212 -13.90 -1.64 -11.23
CA LEU A 212 -13.66 -2.11 -9.88
C LEU A 212 -14.27 -1.07 -8.92
N ASN A 213 -15.40 -1.42 -8.31
CA ASN A 213 -16.14 -0.54 -7.42
C ASN A 213 -15.66 -0.69 -5.97
N GLY A 214 -14.37 -0.45 -5.75
CA GLY A 214 -13.75 -0.56 -4.44
C GLY A 214 -13.01 -1.89 -4.26
N ALA A 215 -11.72 -1.76 -3.98
CA ALA A 215 -10.88 -2.76 -3.35
C ALA A 215 -10.20 -2.10 -2.17
N PHE A 216 -10.25 -2.74 -1.01
CA PHE A 216 -9.54 -2.35 0.20
C PHE A 216 -8.57 -3.46 0.58
N SER A 217 -7.33 -3.07 0.84
CA SER A 217 -6.28 -3.96 1.27
C SER A 217 -5.58 -3.38 2.47
N ARG A 218 -5.27 -4.25 3.44
CA ARG A 218 -4.61 -3.87 4.68
C ARG A 218 -3.64 -4.96 5.11
N ALA A 219 -2.44 -4.54 5.49
CA ALA A 219 -1.41 -5.35 6.12
C ALA A 219 -0.95 -4.67 7.40
N VAL A 220 -0.96 -5.39 8.52
CA VAL A 220 -0.48 -4.90 9.82
C VAL A 220 0.46 -5.92 10.42
N VAL A 221 1.63 -5.46 10.85
CA VAL A 221 2.53 -6.22 11.72
C VAL A 221 2.84 -5.39 12.94
N SER A 222 2.67 -5.98 14.13
CA SER A 222 3.12 -5.38 15.37
C SER A 222 4.05 -6.33 16.13
N VAL A 223 5.09 -5.77 16.73
CA VAL A 223 6.01 -6.49 17.62
C VAL A 223 5.97 -5.83 18.99
N ALA A 224 5.38 -6.53 19.95
CA ALA A 224 5.31 -6.06 21.33
C ALA A 224 6.65 -6.25 22.06
N PRO A 225 6.87 -5.58 23.21
CA PRO A 225 7.98 -5.88 24.10
C PRO A 225 8.04 -7.38 24.41
N GLY A 226 9.23 -7.98 24.35
CA GLY A 226 9.43 -9.42 24.44
C GLY A 226 9.37 -10.18 23.10
N GLY A 227 9.25 -9.47 21.97
CA GLY A 227 9.40 -10.05 20.63
C GLY A 227 8.18 -10.80 20.11
N LYS A 228 7.00 -10.62 20.72
CA LYS A 228 5.77 -11.25 20.24
C LYS A 228 5.27 -10.53 18.97
N VAL A 229 5.39 -11.21 17.84
CA VAL A 229 4.91 -10.74 16.54
C VAL A 229 3.41 -11.06 16.36
N THR A 230 2.60 -10.05 16.02
CA THR A 230 1.20 -10.18 15.62
C THR A 230 1.05 -9.71 14.18
N LYS A 231 0.43 -10.52 13.33
CA LYS A 231 0.21 -10.21 11.91
C LYS A 231 -1.28 -10.22 11.61
N THR A 232 -1.74 -9.27 10.80
CA THR A 232 -3.12 -9.22 10.33
C THR A 232 -3.15 -8.73 8.89
N SER A 233 -3.92 -9.42 8.04
CA SER A 233 -4.15 -9.02 6.66
C SER A 233 -5.64 -9.11 6.35
N SER A 234 -6.16 -8.13 5.62
CA SER A 234 -7.49 -8.19 5.03
C SER A 234 -7.46 -7.69 3.59
N PHE A 235 -8.32 -8.28 2.77
CA PHE A 235 -8.57 -7.83 1.41
C PHE A 235 -10.05 -7.99 1.11
N GLU A 236 -10.68 -6.91 0.70
CA GLU A 236 -12.09 -6.87 0.32
C GLU A 236 -12.20 -6.18 -1.03
N ALA A 237 -13.01 -6.70 -1.94
CA ALA A 237 -13.34 -6.02 -3.18
C ALA A 237 -14.83 -6.15 -3.45
N SER A 238 -15.53 -5.04 -3.61
CA SER A 238 -17.00 -5.02 -3.57
C SER A 238 -17.59 -5.66 -4.83
N THR A 239 -17.48 -4.98 -5.97
CA THR A 239 -17.94 -5.52 -7.25
C THR A 239 -16.91 -5.26 -8.34
N PHE A 240 -16.63 -6.32 -9.07
CA PHE A 240 -15.83 -6.30 -10.28
C PHE A 240 -16.79 -6.44 -11.47
N ARG A 241 -16.70 -5.56 -12.46
CA ARG A 241 -17.47 -5.65 -13.69
C ARG A 241 -16.55 -5.72 -14.89
N LEU A 242 -16.88 -6.62 -15.81
CA LEU A 242 -16.26 -6.73 -17.12
C LEU A 242 -17.37 -6.71 -18.17
N GLY A 243 -17.63 -5.53 -18.73
CA GLY A 243 -18.80 -5.29 -19.57
C GLY A 243 -20.10 -5.46 -18.77
N THR A 244 -20.93 -6.42 -19.15
CA THR A 244 -22.19 -6.75 -18.46
C THR A 244 -22.02 -7.77 -17.33
N LEU A 245 -20.88 -8.48 -17.27
CA LEU A 245 -20.62 -9.50 -16.27
C LEU A 245 -20.25 -8.84 -14.93
N VAL A 246 -20.95 -9.21 -13.86
CA VAL A 246 -20.63 -8.81 -12.48
C VAL A 246 -20.04 -10.01 -11.74
N ILE A 247 -18.86 -9.81 -11.18
CA ILE A 247 -18.11 -10.79 -10.39
C ILE A 247 -17.98 -10.22 -8.98
N GLY A 248 -18.43 -10.96 -7.98
CA GLY A 248 -18.13 -10.68 -6.58
C GLY A 248 -16.76 -11.25 -6.21
N VAL A 249 -16.02 -10.52 -5.39
CA VAL A 249 -14.75 -10.99 -4.83
C VAL A 249 -14.96 -11.18 -3.34
N THR A 250 -14.67 -12.38 -2.85
CA THR A 250 -14.73 -12.69 -1.42
C THR A 250 -13.35 -13.15 -0.95
N ASP A 251 -13.16 -13.22 0.36
CA ASP A 251 -12.01 -13.85 1.01
C ASP A 251 -11.79 -15.31 0.56
N LYS A 252 -12.85 -15.98 0.08
CA LYS A 252 -12.83 -17.36 -0.43
C LYS A 252 -12.62 -17.47 -1.95
N GLY A 253 -12.47 -16.34 -2.65
CA GLY A 253 -12.25 -16.29 -4.10
C GLY A 253 -13.38 -15.60 -4.86
N LEU A 254 -13.45 -15.89 -6.17
CA LEU A 254 -14.35 -15.23 -7.12
C LEU A 254 -15.72 -15.93 -7.19
N ILE A 255 -16.79 -15.15 -7.14
CA ILE A 255 -18.17 -15.63 -7.33
C ILE A 255 -18.81 -14.91 -8.53
N ALA A 256 -19.44 -15.64 -9.45
CA ALA A 256 -20.20 -15.04 -10.56
C ALA A 256 -21.67 -14.84 -10.19
N GLY A 257 -22.23 -13.71 -10.63
CA GLY A 257 -23.68 -13.49 -10.67
C GLY A 257 -24.29 -12.93 -9.38
N PRO A 258 -25.59 -12.56 -9.43
CA PRO A 258 -26.33 -12.14 -8.25
C PRO A 258 -26.35 -13.28 -7.22
N GLN A 259 -26.02 -12.96 -5.97
CA GLN A 259 -25.86 -13.89 -4.85
C GLN A 259 -26.92 -15.01 -4.85
N GLY A 260 -26.49 -16.28 -5.00
CA GLY A 260 -27.32 -17.43 -4.63
C GLY A 260 -27.62 -18.48 -5.71
N ALA A 261 -27.10 -18.41 -6.94
CA ALA A 261 -27.28 -19.49 -7.92
C ALA A 261 -26.27 -20.64 -7.70
N PRO A 262 -26.71 -21.89 -7.44
CA PRO A 262 -25.85 -23.06 -7.32
C PRO A 262 -25.45 -23.56 -8.72
N LEU A 263 -24.54 -22.84 -9.36
CA LEU A 263 -23.81 -23.29 -10.55
C LEU A 263 -22.34 -23.40 -10.17
N ASP A 264 -21.57 -24.29 -10.80
CA ASP A 264 -20.11 -24.41 -10.64
C ASP A 264 -19.46 -23.06 -11.02
N PRO A 265 -19.26 -22.12 -10.07
CA PRO A 265 -19.03 -20.72 -10.39
C PRO A 265 -17.68 -20.55 -11.07
N ALA A 266 -16.73 -21.42 -10.70
CA ALA A 266 -15.39 -21.46 -11.24
C ALA A 266 -15.40 -21.69 -12.75
N ARG A 267 -16.23 -22.62 -13.27
CA ARG A 267 -16.26 -22.90 -14.71
C ARG A 267 -16.85 -21.75 -15.53
N GLN A 268 -17.97 -21.18 -15.10
CA GLN A 268 -18.63 -20.09 -15.85
C GLN A 268 -17.82 -18.80 -15.82
N VAL A 269 -17.24 -18.47 -14.67
CA VAL A 269 -16.30 -17.34 -14.54
C VAL A 269 -15.11 -17.56 -15.46
N SER A 270 -14.50 -18.75 -15.43
CA SER A 270 -13.33 -19.05 -16.25
C SER A 270 -13.65 -18.97 -17.75
N GLN A 271 -14.81 -19.48 -18.19
CA GLN A 271 -15.21 -19.42 -19.60
C GLN A 271 -15.44 -17.98 -20.06
N ALA A 272 -16.26 -17.21 -19.33
CA ALA A 272 -16.55 -15.83 -19.71
C ALA A 272 -15.30 -14.93 -19.69
N ILE A 273 -14.39 -15.15 -18.74
CA ILE A 273 -13.11 -14.44 -18.67
C ILE A 273 -12.20 -14.83 -19.84
N THR A 274 -12.11 -16.12 -20.17
CA THR A 274 -11.24 -16.62 -21.26
C THR A 274 -11.68 -16.09 -22.62
N GLU A 275 -12.98 -15.97 -22.88
CA GLU A 275 -13.52 -15.40 -24.13
C GLU A 275 -13.08 -13.94 -24.36
N THR A 276 -12.79 -13.21 -23.29
CA THR A 276 -12.34 -11.81 -23.37
C THR A 276 -10.81 -11.63 -23.44
N GLY A 277 -10.04 -12.72 -23.33
CA GLY A 277 -8.57 -12.66 -23.26
C GLY A 277 -8.04 -11.99 -21.98
N VAL A 278 -8.89 -11.85 -20.96
CA VAL A 278 -8.52 -11.39 -19.62
C VAL A 278 -8.28 -12.62 -18.77
N THR A 279 -7.43 -12.54 -17.76
CA THR A 279 -7.30 -13.53 -16.68
C THR A 279 -7.41 -12.80 -15.36
N VAL A 280 -8.22 -13.31 -14.44
CA VAL A 280 -8.35 -12.74 -13.09
C VAL A 280 -7.93 -13.80 -12.09
N LYS A 281 -6.96 -13.45 -11.24
CA LYS A 281 -6.38 -14.35 -10.25
C LYS A 281 -6.40 -13.70 -8.88
N PHE A 282 -6.95 -14.41 -7.90
CA PHE A 282 -6.82 -14.05 -6.50
C PHE A 282 -5.39 -14.36 -6.02
N LEU A 283 -4.73 -13.38 -5.42
CA LEU A 283 -3.42 -13.54 -4.81
C LEU A 283 -3.63 -13.70 -3.30
N PRO A 284 -3.35 -14.88 -2.71
CA PRO A 284 -3.48 -15.06 -1.27
C PRO A 284 -2.41 -14.27 -0.52
N ALA A 285 -2.69 -13.94 0.75
CA ALA A 285 -1.71 -13.37 1.66
C ALA A 285 -0.49 -14.30 1.80
N VAL A 286 0.69 -13.69 1.94
CA VAL A 286 1.95 -14.39 2.16
C VAL A 286 2.57 -13.88 3.46
N GLU A 287 2.80 -14.79 4.38
CA GLU A 287 3.40 -14.48 5.69
C GLU A 287 4.83 -14.98 5.76
N THR A 288 5.72 -14.18 6.37
CA THR A 288 7.05 -14.61 6.84
C THR A 288 7.07 -14.62 8.37
N ALA A 289 8.26 -14.79 8.96
CA ALA A 289 8.43 -14.72 10.42
C ALA A 289 8.06 -13.34 10.99
N ASP A 290 8.39 -12.28 10.26
CA ASP A 290 8.42 -10.87 10.67
C ASP A 290 7.61 -9.94 9.75
N SER A 291 7.05 -10.46 8.65
CA SER A 291 6.31 -9.68 7.67
C SER A 291 5.01 -10.35 7.25
N ILE A 292 4.10 -9.53 6.73
CA ILE A 292 2.91 -9.97 6.02
C ILE A 292 2.72 -9.15 4.76
N LEU A 293 2.39 -9.86 3.70
CA LEU A 293 2.01 -9.33 2.42
C LEU A 293 0.55 -9.67 2.20
N SER A 294 -0.29 -8.64 2.02
CA SER A 294 -1.72 -8.83 1.96
C SER A 294 -2.15 -9.67 0.76
N SER A 295 -3.35 -10.23 0.85
CA SER A 295 -4.07 -10.71 -0.32
C SER A 295 -4.30 -9.57 -1.32
N GLY A 296 -4.56 -9.91 -2.59
CA GLY A 296 -4.84 -8.95 -3.65
C GLY A 296 -5.49 -9.58 -4.87
N LEU A 297 -5.68 -8.79 -5.92
CA LEU A 297 -6.24 -9.25 -7.20
C LEU A 297 -5.24 -8.96 -8.32
N GLU A 298 -4.92 -9.98 -9.12
CA GLU A 298 -4.16 -9.82 -10.37
C GLU A 298 -5.12 -9.95 -11.56
N ILE A 299 -5.04 -8.98 -12.47
CA ILE A 299 -5.81 -8.94 -13.71
C ILE A 299 -4.82 -8.87 -14.86
N SER A 300 -4.71 -9.93 -15.64
CA SER A 300 -3.78 -10.03 -16.76
C SER A 300 -4.51 -9.96 -18.09
N MET A 301 -3.90 -9.32 -19.08
CA MET A 301 -4.41 -9.25 -20.45
C MET A 301 -3.30 -9.56 -21.44
N GLU A 302 -3.55 -10.46 -22.39
CA GLU A 302 -2.66 -10.64 -23.53
C GLU A 302 -2.92 -9.57 -24.59
N ARG A 303 -1.87 -8.89 -25.06
CA ARG A 303 -1.91 -7.92 -26.15
C ARG A 303 -0.84 -8.24 -27.17
N ALA A 304 -1.21 -8.18 -28.46
CA ALA A 304 -0.22 -8.17 -29.52
C ALA A 304 0.63 -6.90 -29.42
N ILE A 305 1.96 -7.03 -29.50
CA ILE A 305 2.86 -5.88 -29.45
C ILE A 305 3.07 -5.38 -30.89
N PRO A 306 2.70 -4.13 -31.20
CA PRO A 306 2.93 -3.58 -32.53
C PRO A 306 4.41 -3.67 -32.90
N ASN A 307 4.70 -4.10 -34.14
CA ASN A 307 6.05 -4.17 -34.71
C ASN A 307 7.00 -5.25 -34.14
N VAL A 308 6.53 -6.20 -33.32
CA VAL A 308 7.36 -7.30 -32.76
C VAL A 308 6.94 -8.67 -33.30
N GLY A 309 6.43 -8.72 -34.53
CA GLY A 309 6.01 -9.97 -35.18
C GLY A 309 4.83 -10.64 -34.47
N SER A 310 4.97 -11.93 -34.14
CA SER A 310 3.95 -12.71 -33.43
C SER A 310 4.05 -12.65 -31.89
N ALA A 311 4.97 -11.84 -31.35
CA ALA A 311 5.16 -11.73 -29.90
C ALA A 311 3.91 -11.15 -29.23
N ARG A 312 3.56 -11.72 -28.07
CA ARG A 312 2.47 -11.26 -27.21
C ARG A 312 3.04 -10.73 -25.91
N GLY A 313 2.59 -9.54 -25.52
CA GLY A 313 2.84 -8.98 -24.20
C GLY A 313 1.71 -9.36 -23.25
N VAL A 314 2.03 -9.70 -22.02
CA VAL A 314 1.08 -9.83 -20.93
C VAL A 314 1.17 -8.56 -20.10
N VAL A 315 0.05 -7.84 -19.99
CA VAL A 315 -0.09 -6.69 -19.09
C VAL A 315 -0.84 -7.17 -17.85
N SER A 316 -0.19 -7.18 -16.69
CA SER A 316 -0.78 -7.56 -15.41
C SER A 316 -1.02 -6.32 -14.56
N TYR A 317 -2.23 -6.17 -14.02
CA TYR A 317 -2.60 -5.17 -13.02
C TYR A 317 -2.81 -5.86 -11.69
N ILE A 318 -2.01 -5.53 -10.70
CA ILE A 318 -2.11 -6.00 -9.32
C ILE A 318 -2.78 -4.90 -8.51
N VAL A 319 -3.89 -5.22 -7.87
CA VAL A 319 -4.67 -4.28 -7.06
C VAL A 319 -4.67 -4.72 -5.60
N GLY A 320 -4.46 -3.75 -4.72
CA GLY A 320 -4.61 -3.92 -3.28
C GLY A 320 -3.57 -4.87 -2.69
N ARG A 321 -2.30 -4.75 -3.09
CA ARG A 321 -1.22 -5.46 -2.40
C ARG A 321 -0.46 -4.50 -1.50
N THR A 322 -0.56 -4.75 -0.20
CA THR A 322 0.09 -3.98 0.86
C THR A 322 1.07 -4.88 1.61
N PHE A 323 2.10 -4.27 2.17
CA PHE A 323 3.18 -4.94 2.87
C PHE A 323 3.40 -4.27 4.21
N ALA A 324 3.63 -5.07 5.24
CA ALA A 324 4.08 -4.60 6.54
C ALA A 324 5.12 -5.59 7.09
N GLN A 325 6.16 -5.07 7.72
CA GLN A 325 7.22 -5.81 8.38
C GLN A 325 7.61 -5.07 9.64
N ALA A 326 7.78 -5.81 10.73
CA ALA A 326 8.34 -5.25 11.95
C ALA A 326 9.21 -6.31 12.63
N ASP A 327 10.39 -5.88 13.08
CA ASP A 327 11.34 -6.66 13.85
C ASP A 327 11.77 -5.85 15.07
N ALA A 328 11.91 -6.52 16.21
CA ALA A 328 12.33 -5.91 17.45
C ALA A 328 13.06 -6.92 18.34
N ALA A 329 14.23 -6.54 18.84
CA ALA A 329 15.07 -7.35 19.70
C ALA A 329 15.54 -6.54 20.91
N GLY A 330 15.77 -7.21 22.04
CA GLY A 330 16.35 -6.58 23.24
C GLY A 330 15.37 -5.76 24.10
N PHE A 331 14.11 -5.60 23.69
CA PHE A 331 13.08 -5.01 24.55
C PHE A 331 12.58 -6.02 25.57
N THR A 332 12.97 -5.85 26.83
CA THR A 332 12.28 -6.49 27.94
C THR A 332 11.08 -5.62 28.29
N ALA A 333 9.90 -6.23 28.47
CA ALA A 333 8.80 -5.52 29.08
C ALA A 333 9.31 -5.06 30.46
N GLY A 334 9.55 -3.76 30.63
CA GLY A 334 9.91 -3.21 31.91
C GLY A 334 8.84 -3.66 32.88
N ALA A 335 9.18 -4.57 33.79
CA ALA A 335 8.29 -4.90 34.89
C ALA A 335 8.09 -3.56 35.59
N GLY A 336 6.92 -2.96 35.42
CA GLY A 336 6.62 -1.65 35.95
C GLY A 336 6.69 -1.71 37.46
N THR A 337 7.89 -1.63 38.04
CA THR A 337 8.12 -1.39 39.45
C THR A 337 7.94 0.09 39.69
N GLY A 338 6.82 0.64 39.21
CA GLY A 338 6.30 1.89 39.70
C GLY A 338 6.00 1.68 41.17
N THR A 339 7.01 1.86 42.01
CA THR A 339 6.81 2.23 43.40
C THR A 339 5.87 3.43 43.32
N PRO A 340 4.63 3.35 43.83
CA PRO A 340 3.72 4.48 43.78
C PRO A 340 4.45 5.67 44.38
N ALA A 341 4.63 6.72 43.59
CA ALA A 341 5.16 7.96 44.10
C ALA A 341 4.20 8.42 45.20
N VAL A 342 4.61 8.25 46.45
CA VAL A 342 3.93 8.86 47.59
C VAL A 342 4.13 10.36 47.40
N GLY A 343 3.14 11.02 46.82
CA GLY A 343 3.12 12.47 46.69
C GLY A 343 3.07 13.08 48.08
N THR A 344 4.21 13.52 48.60
CA THR A 344 4.23 14.54 49.64
C THR A 344 3.96 15.86 48.96
N ASP A 345 2.67 16.17 48.85
CA ASP A 345 2.14 17.46 48.42
C ASP A 345 2.62 18.52 49.42
N THR A 346 3.77 19.12 49.13
CA THR A 346 4.26 20.29 49.86
C THR A 346 4.08 21.46 48.91
N ALA A 347 2.96 22.17 49.06
CA ALA A 347 2.69 23.41 48.37
C ALA A 347 3.84 24.41 48.63
N VAL A 348 4.66 24.65 47.62
CA VAL A 348 5.66 25.72 47.64
C VAL A 348 4.94 27.03 47.31
N ALA A 349 4.99 27.98 48.25
CA ALA A 349 4.45 29.32 48.09
C ALA A 349 5.17 30.10 46.95
N PRO A 350 4.47 30.96 46.21
CA PRO A 350 5.09 31.77 45.16
C PRO A 350 5.95 32.87 45.78
N GLY A 351 7.26 32.77 45.61
CA GLY A 351 8.23 33.70 46.18
C GLY A 351 9.43 33.95 45.25
N ALA A 352 9.54 35.21 44.84
CA ALA A 352 10.72 35.95 44.38
C ALA A 352 11.33 35.65 43.00
N ALA A 353 11.47 36.74 42.25
CA ALA A 353 12.11 36.86 40.95
C ALA A 353 13.58 36.43 40.96
N LEU A 354 14.01 35.84 39.84
CA LEU A 354 15.42 35.60 39.51
C LEU A 354 15.91 36.63 38.47
N PRO A 355 17.19 37.04 38.53
CA PRO A 355 17.77 38.08 37.70
C PRO A 355 18.06 37.61 36.27
N ALA A 356 17.89 38.53 35.32
CA ALA A 356 18.24 38.37 33.92
C ALA A 356 19.76 38.30 33.72
N THR A 357 20.21 37.25 33.05
CA THR A 357 21.45 37.18 32.25
C THR A 357 21.04 36.42 30.98
N GLY A 358 21.21 36.89 29.75
CA GLY A 358 22.24 37.77 29.21
C GLY A 358 23.10 36.95 28.24
N VAL A 359 22.52 36.54 27.10
CA VAL A 359 23.27 36.00 25.96
C VAL A 359 22.68 36.55 24.66
N ASP A 360 23.56 37.20 23.90
CA ASP A 360 23.34 37.88 22.64
C ASP A 360 22.80 36.93 21.55
N ALA A 361 21.63 37.27 21.01
CA ALA A 361 21.14 36.78 19.73
C ALA A 361 21.53 37.80 18.64
N ALA A 362 22.50 37.43 17.81
CA ALA A 362 22.79 38.15 16.58
C ALA A 362 21.62 38.00 15.59
N ALA A 363 21.24 39.12 15.00
CA ALA A 363 20.02 39.36 14.26
C ALA A 363 19.88 38.54 12.96
N ILE A 364 18.66 38.05 12.71
CA ILE A 364 18.14 37.75 11.37
C ILE A 364 17.00 38.76 11.09
N PRO A 365 17.13 39.68 10.12
CA PRO A 365 16.05 40.59 9.77
C PRO A 365 15.03 39.92 8.85
N GLY A 366 13.76 39.92 9.27
CA GLY A 366 12.62 39.94 8.35
C GLY A 366 11.77 38.68 8.28
N VAL A 367 10.85 38.51 9.24
CA VAL A 367 9.59 37.78 9.00
C VAL A 367 8.45 38.51 9.73
N VAL A 368 7.43 38.89 8.96
CA VAL A 368 6.20 39.55 9.43
C VAL A 368 5.25 38.49 9.96
N ALA A 369 4.77 38.67 11.20
CA ALA A 369 3.77 37.80 11.82
C ALA A 369 2.36 38.06 11.24
N PRO A 370 1.58 37.02 10.89
CA PRO A 370 0.14 37.16 10.72
C PRO A 370 -0.58 37.00 12.06
N GLY A 371 -1.51 37.93 12.32
CA GLY A 371 -2.23 38.08 13.58
C GLY A 371 -3.29 37.02 13.86
N SER A 372 -3.62 36.97 15.14
CA SER A 372 -4.63 36.14 15.79
C SER A 372 -6.05 36.39 15.26
N ALA A 373 -6.81 35.33 15.04
CA ALA A 373 -8.25 35.39 14.79
C ALA A 373 -9.03 34.61 15.85
N LEU A 374 -10.22 35.14 16.13
CA LEU A 374 -11.13 34.88 17.25
C LEU A 374 -11.82 33.51 17.17
N GLY A 375 -12.11 32.96 18.35
CA GLY A 375 -12.76 31.67 18.55
C GLY A 375 -14.22 31.61 18.09
N VAL A 376 -14.63 30.40 17.69
CA VAL A 376 -16.02 30.03 17.41
C VAL A 376 -16.31 28.70 18.10
N THR A 377 -17.35 28.66 18.92
CA THR A 377 -17.89 27.46 19.59
C THR A 377 -18.66 26.56 18.61
N PRO A 378 -18.43 25.23 18.58
CA PRO A 378 -19.20 24.32 17.73
C PRO A 378 -20.57 23.96 18.36
N GLY A 379 -21.64 24.17 17.59
CA GLY A 379 -22.98 23.63 17.87
C GLY A 379 -23.14 22.23 17.29
N ALA A 380 -23.78 21.33 18.05
CA ALA A 380 -24.04 19.95 17.67
C ALA A 380 -25.02 19.85 16.49
N ALA A 381 -24.60 19.18 15.41
CA ALA A 381 -25.46 18.83 14.27
C ALA A 381 -25.80 17.33 14.31
N SER A 382 -27.08 17.03 14.08
CA SER A 382 -27.64 15.67 14.06
C SER A 382 -27.17 14.86 12.84
N VAL A 383 -26.88 13.58 13.08
CA VAL A 383 -26.50 12.57 12.09
C VAL A 383 -27.67 12.24 11.16
N PRO A 384 -27.57 12.39 9.82
CA PRO A 384 -28.58 11.90 8.89
C PRO A 384 -28.42 10.39 8.65
N THR A 385 -29.52 9.65 8.80
CA THR A 385 -29.62 8.24 8.42
C THR A 385 -29.71 8.13 6.90
N VAL A 386 -28.69 7.56 6.24
CA VAL A 386 -28.70 7.30 4.80
C VAL A 386 -29.34 5.95 4.52
N ASN A 387 -30.41 5.95 3.73
CA ASN A 387 -31.12 4.76 3.27
C ASN A 387 -30.50 4.26 1.96
N ILE A 388 -29.70 3.19 2.02
CA ILE A 388 -29.02 2.58 0.86
C ILE A 388 -29.95 1.53 0.24
N ALA A 389 -31.00 2.00 -0.42
CA ALA A 389 -31.81 1.18 -1.32
C ALA A 389 -32.28 2.08 -2.46
N ASN A 390 -31.86 1.77 -3.70
CA ASN A 390 -32.21 2.45 -4.98
C ASN A 390 -31.26 3.55 -5.50
N ALA A 391 -29.95 3.34 -5.48
CA ALA A 391 -29.02 4.06 -6.36
C ALA A 391 -28.73 3.26 -7.63
N SER A 392 -29.77 2.99 -8.43
CA SER A 392 -29.66 2.34 -9.76
C SER A 392 -30.32 3.18 -10.86
N ALA A 393 -30.31 4.50 -10.71
CA ALA A 393 -30.65 5.43 -11.78
C ALA A 393 -29.36 5.87 -12.50
N ALA A 394 -29.36 5.72 -13.82
CA ALA A 394 -28.24 5.90 -14.74
C ALA A 394 -27.44 7.21 -14.53
N LEU A 395 -26.27 7.09 -13.92
CA LEU A 395 -25.16 7.99 -14.20
C LEU A 395 -24.42 7.40 -15.40
N THR A 396 -24.61 7.98 -16.59
CA THR A 396 -23.64 7.87 -17.68
C THR A 396 -22.50 8.83 -17.34
N PRO A 397 -21.37 8.38 -16.78
CA PRO A 397 -20.21 9.25 -16.62
C PRO A 397 -19.77 9.68 -18.03
N ASN A 398 -19.74 10.99 -18.29
CA ASN A 398 -19.02 11.53 -19.43
C ASN A 398 -17.52 11.25 -19.20
N LEU A 399 -17.06 10.14 -19.79
CA LEU A 399 -15.70 9.58 -19.70
C LEU A 399 -14.63 10.44 -20.42
N THR A 400 -14.90 11.70 -20.72
CA THR A 400 -14.00 12.55 -21.50
C THR A 400 -12.83 13.15 -20.71
N GLU A 401 -12.76 13.05 -19.38
CA GLU A 401 -11.70 13.72 -18.59
C GLU A 401 -11.19 12.93 -17.37
N ILE A 402 -11.03 11.61 -17.46
CA ILE A 402 -10.10 10.92 -16.54
C ILE A 402 -8.71 10.96 -17.19
N SER A 403 -7.97 12.02 -16.84
CA SER A 403 -6.59 12.38 -17.23
C SER A 403 -5.51 11.34 -16.86
N PHE A 404 -5.89 10.12 -16.48
CA PHE A 404 -4.99 8.98 -16.28
C PHE A 404 -4.62 8.25 -17.58
N TYR A 405 -5.51 8.27 -18.58
CA TYR A 405 -5.25 7.66 -19.89
C TYR A 405 -4.04 8.24 -20.63
N PRO A 406 -3.78 9.56 -20.69
CA PRO A 406 -2.59 10.08 -21.35
C PRO A 406 -1.29 9.73 -20.62
N ILE A 407 -1.28 9.51 -19.30
CA ILE A 407 -0.05 9.17 -18.58
C ILE A 407 0.35 7.72 -18.86
N LEU A 408 -0.58 6.76 -18.75
CA LEU A 408 -0.34 5.37 -19.16
C LEU A 408 -0.07 5.26 -20.66
N ALA A 409 -0.82 6.00 -21.49
CA ALA A 409 -0.60 6.04 -22.93
C ALA A 409 0.64 6.84 -23.35
N ALA A 410 1.29 7.61 -22.47
CA ALA A 410 2.56 8.29 -22.75
C ALA A 410 3.77 7.46 -22.28
N ILE A 411 3.65 6.78 -21.14
CA ILE A 411 4.73 5.92 -20.61
C ILE A 411 5.01 4.75 -21.56
N VAL A 412 3.96 4.10 -22.07
CA VAL A 412 4.09 2.95 -22.97
C VAL A 412 4.86 3.28 -24.27
N PRO A 413 4.54 4.35 -25.04
CA PRO A 413 5.29 4.69 -26.25
C PRO A 413 6.70 5.25 -25.97
N ILE A 414 6.93 5.99 -24.86
CA ILE A 414 8.28 6.46 -24.50
C ILE A 414 9.20 5.26 -24.22
N LEU A 415 8.70 4.25 -23.50
CA LEU A 415 9.47 3.04 -23.20
C LEU A 415 9.63 2.14 -24.44
N LEU A 416 8.62 2.05 -25.31
CA LEU A 416 8.75 1.38 -26.61
C LEU A 416 9.76 2.07 -27.52
N LEU A 417 9.81 3.41 -27.54
CA LEU A 417 10.80 4.18 -28.29
C LEU A 417 12.22 3.99 -27.74
N ALA A 418 12.39 3.92 -26.42
CA ALA A 418 13.68 3.59 -25.81
C ALA A 418 14.16 2.17 -26.20
N ALA A 419 13.25 1.18 -26.21
CA ALA A 419 13.54 -0.18 -26.61
C ALA A 419 13.85 -0.32 -28.12
N VAL A 420 13.16 0.43 -28.99
CA VAL A 420 13.40 0.46 -30.44
C VAL A 420 14.67 1.25 -30.77
N GLY A 421 14.96 2.33 -30.04
CA GLY A 421 16.16 3.15 -30.22
C GLY A 421 17.44 2.38 -29.93
N ALA A 422 17.43 1.51 -28.91
CA ALA A 422 18.57 0.66 -28.56
C ALA A 422 18.99 -0.30 -29.70
N ARG A 423 18.06 -0.71 -30.58
CA ARG A 423 18.35 -1.57 -31.75
C ARG A 423 19.08 -0.87 -32.90
N ARG A 424 19.20 0.46 -32.91
CA ARG A 424 19.96 1.16 -33.96
C ARG A 424 21.43 1.38 -33.61
N PHE A 425 21.84 1.01 -32.39
CA PHE A 425 23.20 1.21 -31.89
C PHE A 425 23.94 -0.10 -31.58
N VAL A 426 23.34 -1.25 -31.89
CA VAL A 426 23.97 -2.58 -31.93
C VAL A 426 23.84 -3.09 -33.36
#